data_AF-A0AAD5D8Q6-F1
#
_entry.id   AF-A0AAD5D8Q6-F1
#
_cell.length_a   1.000
_cell.length_b   1.000
_cell.length_c   1.000
_cell.angle_alpha   90.00
_cell.angle_beta   90.00
_cell.angle_gamma   90.00
#
_symmetry.space_group_name_H-M   'P 1'
#
loop_
_entity.id
_entity.type
_entity.pdbx_description
1 polymer ?
#
loop_
_entity_poly.entity_id
_entity_poly.type
_entity_poly.pdbx_seq_one_letter_code
_entity_poly.pdbx_strand_id
1 'polypeptide(L)'
;MELINIIARAHGGVFVFGGVSERTPEGNDLYMEMKESGVINEQNIAESKVALVYGQMNEPPGARMKVGLTALTMAEYFRDVNEQDVLLFVDNIFRFVQAGSEVSALLGRMPSAVGYQPTLSTEMGSLQERITSTKEGSITSIQTVYVPADDLTDPASATTFAHVDATTILSRGFAAKGIYPAVDPLDSTSTMLQPGLLVTNIMKLHNRLSKLYNVTKNFKIL
;
A
#
# COMPACT_ATOMS: atom_id res chain seq x y z
N MET A 1 8.44 7.21 1.35
CA MET A 1 9.81 7.46 1.85
C MET A 1 9.84 7.68 3.36
N GLU A 2 9.23 8.76 3.85
CA GLU A 2 9.26 9.10 5.30
C GLU A 2 8.73 7.98 6.21
N LEU A 3 7.62 7.34 5.84
CA LEU A 3 7.04 6.23 6.59
C LEU A 3 7.98 5.01 6.65
N ILE A 4 8.70 4.72 5.56
CA ILE A 4 9.69 3.64 5.51
C ILE A 4 10.83 3.96 6.48
N ASN A 5 11.36 5.18 6.48
CA ASN A 5 12.46 5.57 7.35
C ASN A 5 12.06 5.57 8.84
N ILE A 6 10.85 6.07 9.17
CA ILE A 6 10.33 6.06 10.54
C ILE A 6 10.15 4.62 11.03
N ILE A 7 9.49 3.78 10.24
CA ILE A 7 9.22 2.40 10.66
C ILE A 7 10.50 1.56 10.62
N ALA A 8 11.41 1.76 9.66
CA ALA A 8 12.71 1.08 9.62
C ALA A 8 13.59 1.35 10.84
N ARG A 9 13.50 2.55 11.43
CA ARG A 9 14.20 2.88 12.66
C ARG A 9 13.51 2.33 13.91
N ALA A 10 12.18 2.27 13.92
CA ALA A 10 11.39 1.90 15.09
C ALA A 10 11.08 0.40 15.18
N HIS A 11 10.97 -0.28 14.05
CA HIS A 11 10.55 -1.67 13.92
C HIS A 11 11.77 -2.58 13.77
N GLY A 12 11.85 -3.62 14.61
CA GLY A 12 12.95 -4.57 14.61
C GLY A 12 12.88 -5.64 13.52
N GLY A 13 11.72 -5.79 12.87
CA GLY A 13 11.44 -6.79 11.84
C GLY A 13 12.03 -6.46 10.46
N VAL A 14 11.69 -7.31 9.48
CA VAL A 14 12.19 -7.22 8.11
C VAL A 14 11.22 -6.48 7.18
N PHE A 15 11.78 -5.83 6.17
CA PHE A 15 11.05 -5.03 5.20
C PHE A 15 11.07 -5.70 3.83
N VAL A 16 9.93 -5.75 3.17
CA VAL A 16 9.85 -6.20 1.78
C VAL A 16 9.17 -5.09 0.97
N PHE A 17 9.84 -4.62 -0.09
CA PHE A 17 9.29 -3.62 -1.00
C PHE A 17 9.02 -4.26 -2.36
N GLY A 18 7.75 -4.26 -2.78
CA GLY A 18 7.31 -4.66 -4.11
C GLY A 18 6.99 -3.44 -4.98
N GLY A 19 7.95 -3.05 -5.81
CA GLY A 19 7.79 -1.98 -6.81
C GLY A 19 7.09 -2.50 -8.06
N VAL A 20 5.76 -2.49 -8.08
CA VAL A 20 4.89 -2.92 -9.19
C VAL A 20 4.67 -1.77 -10.18
N SER A 21 5.33 -1.87 -11.33
CA SER A 21 5.36 -0.85 -12.39
C SER A 21 5.82 0.53 -11.89
N GLU A 22 6.82 0.55 -11.02
CA GLU A 22 7.44 1.79 -10.55
C GLU A 22 8.30 2.42 -11.64
N ARG A 23 8.57 3.72 -11.54
CA ARG A 23 9.53 4.38 -12.44
C ARG A 23 10.94 4.04 -11.97
N THR A 24 11.82 3.80 -12.93
CA THR A 24 13.22 3.42 -12.65
C THR A 24 14.01 4.50 -11.89
N PRO A 25 13.83 5.80 -12.18
CA PRO A 25 14.45 6.84 -11.36
C PRO A 25 13.96 6.81 -9.90
N GLU A 26 12.66 6.66 -9.65
CA GLU A 26 12.09 6.61 -8.30
C GLU A 26 12.58 5.38 -7.52
N GLY A 27 12.68 4.22 -8.19
CA GLY A 27 13.28 3.02 -7.61
C GLY A 27 14.76 3.18 -7.26
N ASN A 28 15.54 3.86 -8.12
CA ASN A 28 16.94 4.16 -7.84
C ASN A 28 17.07 5.12 -6.64
N ASP A 29 16.24 6.15 -6.57
CA ASP A 29 16.28 7.11 -5.48
C ASP A 29 15.92 6.45 -4.15
N LEU A 30 14.93 5.54 -4.13
CA LEU A 30 14.63 4.72 -2.95
C LEU A 30 15.81 3.85 -2.52
N TYR A 31 16.47 3.20 -3.48
CA TYR A 31 17.65 2.37 -3.18
C TYR A 31 18.77 3.20 -2.55
N MET A 32 19.05 4.40 -3.10
CA MET A 32 20.07 5.29 -2.54
C MET A 32 19.68 5.80 -1.15
N GLU A 33 18.42 6.20 -0.93
CA GLU A 33 17.94 6.64 0.39
C GLU A 33 18.05 5.51 1.43
N MET A 34 17.75 4.26 1.05
CA MET A 34 17.89 3.10 1.94
C MET A 34 19.35 2.80 2.29
N LYS A 35 20.28 3.04 1.37
CA LYS A 35 21.72 2.94 1.65
C LYS A 35 22.17 4.03 2.60
N GLU A 36 21.81 5.29 2.32
CA GLU A 36 22.20 6.44 3.15
C GLU A 36 21.62 6.37 4.57
N SER A 37 20.42 5.82 4.71
CA SER A 37 19.76 5.61 6.01
C SER A 37 20.27 4.39 6.78
N GLY A 38 21.12 3.55 6.18
CA GLY A 38 21.68 2.35 6.79
C GLY A 38 20.71 1.16 6.86
N VAL A 39 19.57 1.23 6.17
CA VAL A 39 18.63 0.09 6.03
C VAL A 39 19.26 -1.00 5.14
N ILE A 40 19.99 -0.57 4.11
CA ILE A 40 20.87 -1.42 3.29
C ILE A 40 22.31 -1.15 3.72
N ASN A 41 22.97 -2.19 4.21
CA ASN A 41 24.38 -2.15 4.58
C ASN A 41 25.22 -2.72 3.43
N GLU A 42 25.85 -1.85 2.63
CA GLU A 42 26.67 -2.28 1.49
C GLU A 42 27.95 -3.01 1.90
N GLN A 43 28.48 -2.72 3.09
CA GLN A 43 29.68 -3.37 3.60
C GLN A 43 29.37 -4.77 4.14
N ASN A 44 28.15 -4.98 4.65
CA ASN A 44 27.67 -6.28 5.08
C ASN A 44 26.21 -6.51 4.67
N ILE A 45 26.01 -7.06 3.47
CA ILE A 45 24.68 -7.33 2.92
C ILE A 45 23.85 -8.23 3.84
N ALA A 46 24.47 -9.13 4.59
CA ALA A 46 23.76 -10.03 5.51
C ALA A 46 23.10 -9.32 6.70
N GLU A 47 23.52 -8.09 7.02
CA GLU A 47 22.90 -7.25 8.05
C GLU A 47 21.79 -6.35 7.51
N SER A 48 21.58 -6.32 6.19
CA SER A 48 20.51 -5.53 5.58
C SER A 48 19.14 -6.07 5.99
N LYS A 49 18.22 -5.17 6.34
CA LYS A 49 16.88 -5.55 6.84
C LYS A 49 15.79 -5.48 5.78
N VAL A 50 16.16 -5.27 4.52
CA VAL A 50 15.21 -5.03 3.43
C VAL A 50 15.44 -5.95 2.24
N ALA A 51 14.35 -6.44 1.67
CA ALA A 51 14.31 -7.08 0.36
C ALA A 51 13.57 -6.16 -0.63
N LEU A 52 14.22 -5.86 -1.76
CA LEU A 52 13.65 -5.02 -2.82
C LEU A 52 13.32 -5.89 -4.03
N VAL A 53 12.05 -5.85 -4.47
CA VAL A 53 11.56 -6.57 -5.64
C VAL A 53 10.97 -5.54 -6.61
N TYR A 54 11.62 -5.34 -7.75
CA TYR A 54 11.19 -4.36 -8.75
C TYR A 54 10.67 -5.04 -10.02
N GLY A 55 9.52 -4.56 -10.48
CA GLY A 55 8.97 -4.81 -11.81
C GLY A 55 8.69 -3.47 -12.46
N GLN A 56 9.69 -2.92 -13.11
CA GLN A 56 9.69 -1.53 -13.60
C GLN A 56 8.65 -1.32 -14.72
N MET A 57 8.28 -0.06 -15.00
CA MET A 57 7.30 0.26 -16.07
C MET A 57 7.71 -0.23 -17.47
N ASN A 58 9.00 -0.37 -17.74
CA ASN A 58 9.54 -0.87 -19.01
C ASN A 58 9.44 -2.39 -19.17
N GLU A 59 9.04 -3.12 -18.12
CA GLU A 59 8.84 -4.56 -18.16
C GLU A 59 7.51 -4.94 -18.83
N PRO A 60 7.42 -6.13 -19.46
CA PRO A 60 6.17 -6.59 -20.06
C PRO A 60 5.08 -6.77 -19.00
N PRO A 61 3.79 -6.64 -19.39
CA PRO A 61 2.68 -6.70 -18.44
C PRO A 61 2.62 -8.02 -17.65
N GLY A 62 3.06 -9.13 -18.24
CA GLY A 62 3.17 -10.40 -17.52
C GLY A 62 4.14 -10.35 -16.33
N ALA A 63 5.29 -9.69 -16.47
CA ALA A 63 6.24 -9.51 -15.38
C ALA A 63 5.68 -8.58 -14.30
N ARG A 64 5.11 -7.44 -14.72
CA ARG A 64 4.50 -6.45 -13.82
C ARG A 64 3.37 -7.06 -12.98
N MET A 65 2.53 -7.92 -13.59
CA MET A 65 1.46 -8.63 -12.89
C MET A 65 1.97 -9.63 -11.83
N LYS A 66 3.20 -10.13 -11.94
CA LYS A 66 3.74 -11.15 -11.01
C LYS A 66 4.63 -10.58 -9.91
N VAL A 67 5.19 -9.39 -10.08
CA VAL A 67 6.12 -8.78 -9.12
C VAL A 67 5.53 -8.64 -7.72
N GLY A 68 4.27 -8.22 -7.60
CA GLY A 68 3.59 -8.13 -6.30
C GLY A 68 3.50 -9.49 -5.59
N LEU A 69 3.26 -10.58 -6.34
CA LEU A 69 3.25 -11.94 -5.80
C LEU A 69 4.66 -12.41 -5.41
N THR A 70 5.69 -12.03 -6.16
CA THR A 70 7.08 -12.35 -5.82
C THR A 70 7.50 -11.69 -4.50
N ALA A 71 7.18 -10.40 -4.33
CA ALA A 71 7.41 -9.69 -3.08
C ALA A 71 6.65 -10.35 -1.92
N LEU A 72 5.38 -10.72 -2.15
CA LEU A 72 4.58 -11.42 -1.15
C LEU A 72 5.18 -12.78 -0.75
N THR A 73 5.66 -13.57 -1.71
CA THR A 73 6.31 -14.86 -1.40
C THR A 73 7.55 -14.68 -0.53
N MET A 74 8.35 -13.63 -0.74
CA MET A 74 9.48 -13.32 0.15
C MET A 74 9.00 -12.93 1.55
N ALA A 75 7.94 -12.12 1.64
CA ALA A 75 7.34 -11.74 2.91
C ALA A 75 6.76 -12.95 3.67
N GLU A 76 6.10 -13.87 2.97
CA GLU A 76 5.58 -15.11 3.56
C GLU A 76 6.68 -16.01 4.08
N TYR A 77 7.84 -16.09 3.40
CA TYR A 77 8.97 -16.84 3.93
C TYR A 77 9.43 -16.28 5.28
N PHE A 78 9.54 -14.95 5.40
CA PHE A 78 9.90 -14.32 6.66
C PHE A 78 8.81 -14.50 7.75
N ARG A 79 7.54 -14.50 7.37
CA ARG A 79 6.42 -14.75 8.29
C ARG A 79 6.38 -16.20 8.78
N ASP A 80 6.42 -17.16 7.85
CA ASP A 80 6.08 -18.56 8.12
C ASP A 80 7.29 -19.43 8.49
N VAL A 81 8.49 -19.10 7.99
CA VAL A 81 9.72 -19.89 8.25
C VAL A 81 10.58 -19.21 9.30
N ASN A 82 10.72 -17.89 9.22
CA ASN A 82 11.52 -17.15 10.21
C ASN A 82 10.70 -16.72 11.43
N GLU A 83 9.37 -16.84 11.39
CA GLU A 83 8.47 -16.50 12.50
C GLU A 83 8.60 -15.02 12.94
N GLN A 84 8.66 -14.11 11.96
CA GLN A 84 8.90 -12.68 12.19
C GLN A 84 7.75 -11.80 11.71
N ASP A 85 7.66 -10.61 12.31
CA ASP A 85 6.81 -9.53 11.82
C ASP A 85 7.46 -8.85 10.62
N VAL A 86 6.73 -8.83 9.51
CA VAL A 86 7.18 -8.32 8.22
C VAL A 86 6.38 -7.09 7.85
N LEU A 87 7.08 -6.05 7.40
CA LEU A 87 6.44 -4.89 6.78
C LEU A 87 6.55 -4.98 5.26
N LEU A 88 5.41 -5.17 4.60
CA LEU A 88 5.30 -5.27 3.15
C LEU A 88 4.84 -3.94 2.55
N PHE A 89 5.64 -3.35 1.69
CA PHE A 89 5.25 -2.22 0.86
C PHE A 89 4.91 -2.68 -0.54
N VAL A 90 3.74 -2.28 -1.06
CA VAL A 90 3.37 -2.53 -2.46
C VAL A 90 3.08 -1.20 -3.13
N ASP A 91 4.00 -0.76 -3.99
CA ASP A 91 3.84 0.45 -4.80
C ASP A 91 3.94 0.09 -6.28
N ASN A 92 2.86 0.05 -7.07
CA ASN A 92 1.49 0.45 -6.76
C ASN A 92 0.51 -0.71 -7.03
N ILE A 93 -0.44 -0.95 -6.13
CA ILE A 93 -1.39 -2.08 -6.30
C ILE A 93 -2.34 -1.86 -7.49
N PHE A 94 -2.64 -0.62 -7.86
CA PHE A 94 -3.42 -0.34 -9.07
C PHE A 94 -2.68 -0.79 -10.33
N ARG A 95 -1.34 -0.72 -10.34
CA ARG A 95 -0.53 -1.16 -11.48
C ARG A 95 -0.54 -2.68 -11.66
N PHE A 96 -0.73 -3.44 -10.58
CA PHE A 96 -1.01 -4.88 -10.67
C PHE A 96 -2.31 -5.14 -11.45
N VAL A 97 -3.37 -4.38 -11.14
CA VAL A 97 -4.65 -4.47 -11.86
C VAL A 97 -4.50 -4.08 -13.33
N GLN A 98 -3.82 -2.96 -13.61
CA GLN A 98 -3.57 -2.49 -14.97
C GLN A 98 -2.82 -3.53 -15.80
N ALA A 99 -1.76 -4.11 -15.25
CA ALA A 99 -1.02 -5.18 -15.90
C ALA A 99 -1.90 -6.42 -16.16
N GLY A 100 -2.78 -6.77 -15.21
CA GLY A 100 -3.75 -7.85 -15.37
C GLY A 100 -4.76 -7.60 -16.51
N SER A 101 -5.23 -6.36 -16.66
CA SER A 101 -6.09 -5.97 -17.78
C SER A 101 -5.39 -6.10 -19.13
N GLU A 102 -4.13 -5.66 -19.22
CA GLU A 102 -3.32 -5.82 -20.45
C GLU A 102 -3.10 -7.30 -20.79
N VAL A 103 -2.74 -8.14 -19.81
CA VAL A 103 -2.59 -9.59 -20.00
C VAL A 103 -3.92 -10.23 -20.42
N SER A 104 -5.02 -9.86 -19.80
CA SER A 104 -6.35 -10.38 -20.12
C SER A 104 -6.77 -10.05 -21.56
N ALA A 105 -6.47 -8.85 -22.03
CA ALA A 105 -6.73 -8.44 -23.41
C ALA A 105 -5.89 -9.27 -24.40
N LEU A 106 -4.59 -9.48 -24.10
CA LEU A 106 -3.71 -10.33 -24.91
C LEU A 106 -4.16 -11.80 -24.97
N LEU A 107 -4.79 -12.30 -23.91
CA LEU A 107 -5.38 -13.64 -23.85
C LEU A 107 -6.74 -13.75 -24.57
N GLY A 108 -7.25 -12.66 -25.15
CA GLY A 108 -8.52 -12.65 -25.87
C GLY A 108 -9.76 -12.80 -24.97
N ARG A 109 -9.64 -12.49 -23.67
CA ARG A 109 -10.78 -12.50 -22.75
C ARG A 109 -11.66 -11.28 -23.01
N MET A 110 -12.98 -11.46 -22.95
CA MET A 110 -13.90 -10.31 -23.03
C MET A 110 -13.70 -9.38 -21.83
N PRO A 111 -13.58 -8.07 -22.04
CA PRO A 111 -13.44 -7.10 -20.96
C PRO A 111 -14.73 -7.00 -20.13
N SER A 112 -14.58 -6.69 -18.86
CA SER A 112 -15.66 -6.44 -17.91
C SER A 112 -15.93 -4.93 -17.79
N ALA A 113 -16.58 -4.52 -16.69
CA ALA A 113 -16.86 -3.12 -16.37
C ALA A 113 -15.61 -2.24 -16.52
N VAL A 114 -15.77 -1.09 -17.19
CA VAL A 114 -14.73 -0.06 -17.39
C VAL A 114 -13.48 -0.58 -18.14
N GLY A 115 -13.52 -1.78 -18.72
CA GLY A 115 -12.41 -2.36 -19.48
C GLY A 115 -11.47 -3.26 -18.69
N TYR A 116 -11.76 -3.52 -17.41
CA TYR A 116 -10.95 -4.41 -16.57
C TYR A 116 -11.11 -5.89 -16.95
N GLN A 117 -10.16 -6.72 -16.50
CA GLN A 117 -10.26 -8.16 -16.68
C GLN A 117 -11.47 -8.75 -15.91
N PRO A 118 -12.15 -9.77 -16.46
CA PRO A 118 -13.27 -10.43 -15.76
C PRO A 118 -12.81 -11.17 -14.49
N THR A 119 -11.52 -11.44 -14.34
CA THR A 119 -10.90 -12.11 -13.20
C THR A 119 -10.41 -11.15 -12.10
N LEU A 120 -10.73 -9.85 -12.19
CA LEU A 120 -10.18 -8.81 -11.31
C LEU A 120 -10.32 -9.15 -9.83
N SER A 121 -11.53 -9.46 -9.37
CA SER A 121 -11.80 -9.74 -7.96
C SER A 121 -11.08 -11.00 -7.48
N THR A 122 -11.00 -12.04 -8.31
CA THR A 122 -10.31 -13.29 -7.96
C THR A 122 -8.79 -13.09 -7.88
N GLU A 123 -8.20 -12.35 -8.83
CA GLU A 123 -6.78 -12.06 -8.84
C GLU A 123 -6.36 -11.14 -7.69
N MET A 124 -7.18 -10.13 -7.38
CA MET A 124 -6.98 -9.26 -6.22
C MET A 124 -7.10 -10.06 -4.92
N GLY A 125 -8.17 -10.83 -4.73
CA GLY A 125 -8.35 -11.63 -3.53
C GLY A 125 -7.23 -12.66 -3.33
N SER A 126 -6.75 -13.29 -4.41
CA SER A 126 -5.63 -14.24 -4.32
C SER A 126 -4.33 -13.60 -3.81
N LEU A 127 -4.12 -12.31 -4.06
CA LEU A 127 -2.98 -11.56 -3.54
C LEU A 127 -3.25 -11.05 -2.12
N GLN A 128 -4.40 -10.43 -1.89
CA GLN A 128 -4.71 -9.76 -0.63
C GLN A 128 -4.93 -10.74 0.52
N GLU A 129 -5.62 -11.86 0.31
CA GLU A 129 -5.91 -12.83 1.39
C GLU A 129 -4.65 -13.51 1.95
N ARG A 130 -3.56 -13.51 1.18
CA ARG A 130 -2.25 -14.00 1.64
C ARG A 130 -1.53 -13.00 2.54
N ILE A 131 -1.87 -11.72 2.42
CA ILE A 131 -1.37 -10.64 3.28
C ILE A 131 -2.18 -10.66 4.57
N THR A 132 -1.74 -11.47 5.52
CA THR A 132 -2.42 -11.61 6.80
C THR A 132 -1.46 -12.02 7.90
N SER A 133 -1.93 -11.88 9.13
CA SER A 133 -1.24 -12.37 10.32
C SER A 133 -1.62 -13.83 10.58
N THR A 134 -0.62 -14.67 10.80
CA THR A 134 -0.79 -16.08 11.16
C THR A 134 -0.45 -16.27 12.64
N LYS A 135 -0.38 -17.53 13.10
CA LYS A 135 0.09 -17.83 14.46
C LYS A 135 1.59 -17.69 14.62
N GLU A 136 2.33 -17.83 13.51
CA GLU A 136 3.79 -17.88 13.50
C GLU A 136 4.42 -16.51 13.29
N GLY A 137 3.71 -15.58 12.64
CA GLY A 137 4.17 -14.21 12.43
C GLY A 137 3.10 -13.32 11.81
N SER A 138 3.47 -12.08 11.50
CA SER A 138 2.55 -11.13 10.87
C SER A 138 3.11 -10.50 9.61
N ILE A 139 2.23 -10.21 8.64
CA ILE A 139 2.54 -9.29 7.55
C ILE A 139 1.66 -8.06 7.72
N THR A 140 2.29 -6.94 8.04
CA THR A 140 1.63 -5.62 7.96
C THR A 140 1.91 -5.05 6.57
N SER A 141 0.88 -4.77 5.79
CA SER A 141 1.07 -4.19 4.45
C SER A 141 0.69 -2.71 4.38
N ILE A 142 1.49 -1.95 3.65
CA ILE A 142 1.22 -0.56 3.27
C ILE A 142 1.22 -0.53 1.75
N GLN A 143 0.06 -0.24 1.17
CA GLN A 143 -0.14 -0.35 -0.27
C GLN A 143 -0.54 1.02 -0.83
N THR A 144 0.18 1.48 -1.85
CA THR A 144 -0.21 2.69 -2.57
C THR A 144 -1.30 2.32 -3.56
N VAL A 145 -2.47 2.96 -3.44
CA VAL A 145 -3.60 2.78 -4.36
C VAL A 145 -3.75 4.04 -5.20
N TYR A 146 -3.48 3.94 -6.50
CA TYR A 146 -3.83 5.00 -7.43
C TYR A 146 -5.32 4.95 -7.77
N VAL A 147 -6.05 6.04 -7.49
CA VAL A 147 -7.47 6.17 -7.84
C VAL A 147 -7.58 6.88 -9.19
N PRO A 148 -8.07 6.21 -10.25
CA PRO A 148 -8.18 6.83 -11.57
C PRO A 148 -9.23 7.94 -11.54
N ALA A 149 -8.89 9.10 -12.10
CA ALA A 149 -9.76 10.26 -12.22
C ALA A 149 -10.40 10.75 -10.90
N ASP A 150 -9.78 10.46 -9.75
CA ASP A 150 -10.32 10.75 -8.41
C ASP A 150 -11.69 10.06 -8.15
N ASP A 151 -12.02 8.98 -8.88
CA ASP A 151 -13.27 8.20 -8.75
C ASP A 151 -13.09 6.96 -7.87
N LEU A 152 -13.55 7.05 -6.62
CA LEU A 152 -13.52 5.94 -5.65
C LEU A 152 -14.47 4.78 -6.02
N THR A 153 -15.39 4.99 -6.97
CA THR A 153 -16.34 3.96 -7.44
C THR A 153 -15.77 3.10 -8.56
N ASP A 154 -14.57 3.43 -9.06
CA ASP A 154 -13.85 2.62 -10.03
C ASP A 154 -13.69 1.17 -9.53
N PRO A 155 -13.94 0.14 -10.35
CA PRO A 155 -13.87 -1.26 -9.94
C PRO A 155 -12.52 -1.67 -9.33
N ALA A 156 -11.39 -1.13 -9.79
CA ALA A 156 -10.07 -1.48 -9.25
C ALA A 156 -9.90 -0.93 -7.83
N SER A 157 -10.29 0.33 -7.62
CA SER A 157 -10.27 0.97 -6.30
C SER A 157 -11.24 0.29 -5.34
N ALA A 158 -12.49 0.11 -5.76
CA ALA A 158 -13.54 -0.49 -4.95
C ALA A 158 -13.21 -1.92 -4.52
N THR A 159 -12.66 -2.74 -5.42
CA THR A 159 -12.22 -4.11 -5.09
C THR A 159 -11.04 -4.09 -4.12
N THR A 160 -10.09 -3.17 -4.29
CA THR A 160 -8.93 -3.05 -3.37
C THR A 160 -9.39 -2.64 -1.97
N PHE A 161 -10.28 -1.66 -1.86
CA PHE A 161 -10.77 -1.16 -0.57
C PHE A 161 -11.54 -2.21 0.24
N ALA A 162 -12.11 -3.22 -0.41
CA ALA A 162 -12.79 -4.31 0.28
C ALA A 162 -11.83 -5.19 1.11
N HIS A 163 -10.52 -5.16 0.82
CA HIS A 163 -9.51 -5.99 1.50
C HIS A 163 -8.62 -5.23 2.48
N VAL A 164 -8.73 -3.90 2.60
CA VAL A 164 -7.86 -3.11 3.48
C VAL A 164 -8.53 -2.76 4.80
N ASP A 165 -7.78 -2.91 5.90
CA ASP A 165 -8.25 -2.58 7.25
C ASP A 165 -8.27 -1.07 7.55
N ALA A 166 -7.41 -0.31 6.87
CA ALA A 166 -7.30 1.13 7.04
C ALA A 166 -7.06 1.81 5.69
N THR A 167 -7.74 2.94 5.49
CA THR A 167 -7.60 3.78 4.31
C THR A 167 -7.08 5.15 4.73
N THR A 168 -5.98 5.58 4.13
CA THR A 168 -5.46 6.95 4.27
C THR A 168 -5.60 7.65 2.92
N ILE A 169 -6.53 8.59 2.83
CA ILE A 169 -6.83 9.29 1.58
C ILE A 169 -6.03 10.58 1.51
N LEU A 170 -5.29 10.77 0.42
CA LEU A 170 -4.53 11.99 0.15
C LEU A 170 -5.34 12.91 -0.78
N SER A 171 -5.70 14.10 -0.30
CA SER A 171 -6.55 15.03 -1.04
C SER A 171 -5.73 16.10 -1.75
N ARG A 172 -5.99 16.27 -3.06
CA ARG A 172 -5.42 17.37 -3.86
C ARG A 172 -5.80 18.75 -3.30
N GLY A 173 -6.99 18.87 -2.70
CA GLY A 173 -7.47 20.13 -2.10
C GLY A 173 -6.62 20.59 -0.92
N PHE A 174 -6.18 19.67 -0.05
CA PHE A 174 -5.28 19.98 1.07
C PHE A 174 -3.85 20.28 0.59
N ALA A 175 -3.34 19.53 -0.39
CA ALA A 175 -2.03 19.78 -0.98
C ALA A 175 -1.95 21.18 -1.63
N ALA A 176 -3.02 21.60 -2.34
CA ALA A 176 -3.11 22.94 -2.94
C ALA A 176 -3.09 24.08 -1.91
N LYS A 177 -3.46 23.79 -0.66
CA LYS A 177 -3.39 24.73 0.47
C LYS A 177 -2.05 24.70 1.21
N GLY A 178 -1.11 23.87 0.77
CA GLY A 178 0.21 23.71 1.39
C GLY A 178 0.22 22.86 2.66
N ILE A 179 -0.83 22.05 2.91
CA ILE A 179 -0.91 21.17 4.06
C ILE A 179 -0.24 19.83 3.73
N TYR A 180 0.81 19.47 4.46
CA TYR A 180 1.56 18.22 4.31
C TYR A 180 1.74 17.51 5.67
N PRO A 181 1.50 16.19 5.76
CA PRO A 181 0.97 15.32 4.70
C PRO A 181 -0.49 15.67 4.36
N ALA A 182 -0.88 15.56 3.09
CA ALA A 182 -2.18 16.00 2.57
C ALA A 182 -3.33 15.01 2.88
N VAL A 183 -3.35 14.45 4.09
CA VAL A 183 -4.32 13.45 4.53
C VAL A 183 -5.68 14.09 4.77
N ASP A 184 -6.74 13.52 4.20
CA ASP A 184 -8.11 13.90 4.53
C ASP A 184 -8.56 13.20 5.82
N PRO A 185 -8.78 13.94 6.93
CA PRO A 185 -9.11 13.33 8.22
C PRO A 185 -10.55 12.82 8.31
N LEU A 186 -11.41 13.16 7.35
CA LEU A 186 -12.82 12.75 7.33
C LEU A 186 -13.03 11.53 6.44
N ASP A 187 -12.34 11.48 5.29
CA ASP A 187 -12.49 10.39 4.33
C ASP A 187 -11.53 9.22 4.64
N SER A 188 -10.49 9.44 5.45
CA SER A 188 -9.61 8.36 5.94
C SER A 188 -10.28 7.58 7.09
N THR A 189 -10.19 6.25 7.05
CA THR A 189 -10.87 5.37 8.01
C THR A 189 -9.98 4.21 8.47
N SER A 190 -10.33 3.59 9.60
CA SER A 190 -9.65 2.39 10.08
C SER A 190 -10.61 1.52 10.90
N THR A 191 -10.55 0.20 10.71
CA THR A 191 -11.30 -0.77 11.51
C THR A 191 -10.88 -0.75 12.99
N MET A 192 -9.66 -0.29 13.30
CA MET A 192 -9.18 -0.16 14.68
C MET A 192 -9.83 1.01 15.44
N LEU A 193 -10.50 1.94 14.76
CA LEU A 193 -11.21 3.08 15.38
C LEU A 193 -12.55 2.65 16.01
N GLN A 194 -12.50 1.70 16.95
CA GLN A 194 -13.68 1.16 17.63
C GLN A 194 -13.58 1.21 19.17
N PRO A 195 -14.69 1.42 19.90
CA PRO A 195 -14.70 1.62 21.36
C PRO A 195 -14.22 0.46 22.25
N GLY A 196 -13.71 -0.65 21.71
CA GLY A 196 -13.15 -1.78 22.48
C GLY A 196 -11.65 -2.03 22.23
N LEU A 197 -11.08 -1.46 21.17
CA LEU A 197 -9.68 -1.64 20.79
C LEU A 197 -8.82 -0.46 21.23
N LEU A 198 -9.37 0.76 21.21
CA LEU A 198 -8.66 1.98 21.56
C LEU A 198 -8.99 2.48 22.96
N VAL A 199 -8.01 3.13 23.58
CA VAL A 199 -8.19 3.81 24.87
C VAL A 199 -9.26 4.89 24.72
N THR A 200 -10.23 4.91 25.63
CA THR A 200 -11.41 5.79 25.62
C THR A 200 -11.09 7.26 25.39
N ASN A 201 -9.94 7.73 25.88
CA ASN A 201 -9.50 9.12 25.69
C ASN A 201 -9.14 9.44 24.23
N ILE A 202 -8.49 8.52 23.52
CA ILE A 202 -8.14 8.68 22.11
C ILE A 202 -9.42 8.72 21.26
N MET A 203 -10.36 7.82 21.53
CA MET A 203 -11.67 7.81 20.84
C MET A 203 -12.46 9.10 21.07
N LYS A 204 -12.48 9.63 22.29
CA LYS A 204 -13.12 10.92 22.58
C LYS A 204 -12.47 12.07 21.83
N LEU A 205 -11.14 12.08 21.77
CA LEU A 205 -10.39 13.11 21.05
C LEU A 205 -10.66 13.04 19.54
N HIS A 206 -10.58 11.85 18.95
CA HIS A 206 -10.91 11.61 17.54
C HIS A 206 -12.32 12.13 17.22
N ASN A 207 -13.34 11.70 17.96
CA ASN A 207 -14.72 12.13 17.74
C ASN A 207 -14.91 13.65 17.87
N ARG A 208 -14.17 14.30 18.77
CA ARG A 208 -14.22 15.76 18.93
C ARG A 208 -13.56 16.48 17.75
N LEU A 209 -12.43 15.99 17.28
CA LEU A 209 -11.72 16.54 16.13
C LEU A 209 -12.55 16.37 14.84
N SER A 210 -13.11 15.18 14.58
CA SER A 210 -13.94 14.93 13.40
C SER A 210 -15.20 15.81 13.40
N LYS A 211 -15.83 16.04 14.56
CA LYS A 211 -16.94 16.99 14.69
C LYS A 211 -16.51 18.42 14.37
N LEU A 212 -15.38 18.87 14.92
CA LEU A 212 -14.87 20.21 14.65
C LEU A 212 -14.56 20.41 13.16
N TYR A 213 -13.93 19.40 12.53
CA TYR A 213 -13.59 19.43 11.11
C TYR A 213 -14.83 19.44 10.20
N ASN A 214 -15.86 18.67 10.54
CA ASN A 214 -17.13 18.71 9.81
C ASN A 214 -17.81 20.08 9.91
N VAL A 215 -17.75 20.72 11.08
CA VAL A 215 -18.27 22.07 11.27
C VAL A 215 -17.50 23.06 10.40
N THR A 216 -16.16 23.06 10.43
CA THR A 216 -15.35 23.99 9.64
C THR A 216 -15.48 23.80 8.13
N LYS A 217 -15.62 22.55 7.65
CA LYS A 217 -15.90 22.23 6.24
C LYS A 217 -17.24 22.83 5.79
N ASN A 218 -18.28 22.73 6.61
CA ASN A 218 -19.60 23.32 6.32
C ASN A 218 -19.58 24.85 6.27
N PHE A 219 -18.68 25.50 7.03
CA PHE A 219 -18.51 26.95 6.99
C PHE A 219 -17.55 27.44 5.89
N LYS A 220 -17.02 26.55 5.02
CA LYS A 220 -16.04 26.87 3.95
C LYS A 220 -14.79 27.61 4.45
N ILE A 221 -14.45 27.47 5.73
CA ILE A 221 -13.24 28.07 6.32
C ILE A 221 -12.01 27.23 5.94
N LEU A 222 -12.22 25.97 5.55
CA LEU A 222 -11.22 25.00 5.14
C LEU A 222 -11.61 24.28 3.85
#